data_AF-A0A7W5AST8-F1
#
_entry.id   AF-A0A7W5AST8-F1
#
_cell.length_a   1.000
_cell.length_b   1.000
_cell.length_c   1.000
_cell.angle_alpha   90.00
_cell.angle_beta   90.00
_cell.angle_gamma   90.00
#
_symmetry.space_group_name_H-M   'P 1'
#
loop_
_entity.id
_entity.type
_entity.pdbx_description
1 polymer ?
#
loop_
_entity_poly.entity_id
_entity_poly.type
_entity_poly.pdbx_seq_one_letter_code
_entity_poly.pdbx_strand_id
1 'polypeptide(L)'
;MTRPQGITVIRVPLDDNDDAAFWYSILDDDVDGTPLYYRPFLERKAARCVAAVTAVARAAPGGVVVHCGIGRDRTGLVSLLLLALAGVGAEAIIADYTVSEERLRRYFEADDDPVAARLALRGTTIAEALNELLGDVDVEACLLAAGLRPGDLTALRERLLTD
;
A
#
# COMPACT_ATOMS: atom_id res chain seq x y z
N MET A 1 -13.49 23.30 2.06
CA MET A 1 -12.45 23.59 3.06
C MET A 1 -11.21 24.09 2.35
N THR A 2 -10.67 25.24 2.77
CA THR A 2 -9.44 25.82 2.20
C THR A 2 -8.24 25.10 2.79
N ARG A 3 -7.26 24.74 1.95
CA ARG A 3 -6.06 24.00 2.38
C ARG A 3 -5.22 24.88 3.35
N PRO A 4 -4.73 24.32 4.47
CA PRO A 4 -3.79 25.04 5.33
C PRO A 4 -2.54 25.50 4.56
N GLN A 5 -2.07 26.70 4.83
CA GLN A 5 -0.80 27.18 4.28
C GLN A 5 0.35 26.31 4.82
N GLY A 6 1.33 26.01 3.97
CA GLY A 6 2.49 25.17 4.33
C GLY A 6 2.35 23.67 4.06
N ILE A 7 1.18 23.18 3.62
CA ILE A 7 0.98 21.78 3.22
C ILE A 7 1.01 21.66 1.69
N THR A 8 2.03 20.99 1.16
CA THR A 8 2.07 20.56 -0.23
C THR A 8 1.24 19.29 -0.39
N VAL A 9 0.31 19.27 -1.35
CA VAL A 9 -0.51 18.10 -1.66
C VAL A 9 -0.15 17.59 -3.04
N ILE A 10 0.30 16.34 -3.08
CA ILE A 10 0.55 15.60 -4.31
C ILE A 10 -0.59 14.59 -4.49
N ARG A 11 -1.21 14.60 -5.67
CA ARG A 11 -2.23 13.60 -6.03
C ARG A 11 -1.57 12.56 -6.93
N VAL A 12 -1.48 11.34 -6.43
CA VAL A 12 -1.04 10.18 -7.21
C VAL A 12 -2.27 9.33 -7.52
N PRO A 13 -2.69 9.21 -8.79
CA PRO A 13 -3.81 8.34 -9.16
C PRO A 13 -3.34 6.88 -9.12
N LEU A 14 -3.41 6.29 -7.92
CA LEU A 14 -3.00 4.91 -7.69
C LEU A 14 -3.96 3.94 -8.37
N ASP A 15 -5.27 4.12 -8.17
CA ASP A 15 -6.29 3.37 -8.92
C ASP A 15 -6.54 4.04 -10.28
N ASP A 16 -6.70 3.23 -11.34
CA ASP A 16 -7.14 3.71 -12.64
C ASP A 16 -8.41 3.04 -13.13
N ASN A 17 -9.47 3.83 -13.28
CA ASN A 17 -10.74 3.30 -13.77
C ASN A 17 -10.70 2.91 -15.25
N ASP A 18 -9.62 3.20 -15.97
CA ASP A 18 -9.50 2.93 -17.41
C ASP A 18 -9.20 1.46 -17.72
N ASP A 19 -8.64 0.69 -16.79
CA ASP A 19 -8.39 -0.75 -16.94
C ASP A 19 -9.53 -1.57 -16.35
N ALA A 20 -10.70 -1.45 -16.97
CA ALA A 20 -11.91 -2.11 -16.52
C ALA A 20 -11.75 -3.64 -16.42
N ALA A 21 -10.98 -4.25 -17.32
CA ALA A 21 -10.74 -5.69 -17.30
C ALA A 21 -10.04 -6.15 -16.00
N PHE A 22 -9.02 -5.40 -15.55
CA PHE A 22 -8.38 -5.66 -14.26
C PHE A 22 -9.37 -5.51 -13.10
N TRP A 23 -10.13 -4.41 -13.06
CA TRP A 23 -11.04 -4.20 -11.94
C TRP A 23 -12.20 -5.19 -11.91
N TYR A 24 -12.72 -5.62 -13.06
CA TYR A 24 -13.71 -6.69 -13.11
C TYR A 24 -13.13 -8.00 -12.60
N SER A 25 -11.88 -8.37 -12.93
CA SER A 25 -11.31 -9.59 -12.35
C SER A 25 -11.14 -9.49 -10.83
N ILE A 26 -10.69 -8.34 -10.30
CA ILE A 26 -10.56 -8.13 -8.85
C ILE A 26 -11.92 -8.22 -8.13
N LEU A 27 -12.99 -7.73 -8.76
CA LEU A 27 -14.35 -7.78 -8.25
C LEU A 27 -14.96 -9.17 -8.35
N ASP A 28 -14.80 -9.85 -9.50
CA ASP A 28 -15.29 -11.22 -9.74
C ASP A 28 -14.61 -12.20 -8.78
N ASP A 29 -13.32 -12.00 -8.53
CA ASP A 29 -12.56 -12.77 -7.55
C ASP A 29 -12.86 -12.35 -6.12
N ASP A 30 -13.71 -11.34 -5.86
CA ASP A 30 -14.05 -10.79 -4.53
C ASP A 30 -12.82 -10.58 -3.63
N VAL A 31 -11.77 -9.96 -4.20
CA VAL A 31 -10.54 -9.59 -3.48
C VAL A 31 -10.33 -8.07 -3.36
N ASP A 32 -11.24 -7.27 -3.92
CA ASP A 32 -11.20 -5.81 -3.80
C ASP A 32 -11.13 -5.37 -2.32
N GLY A 33 -10.25 -4.43 -2.02
CA GLY A 33 -10.02 -3.94 -0.65
C GLY A 33 -9.42 -4.97 0.31
N THR A 34 -8.82 -6.05 -0.18
CA THR A 34 -8.09 -7.04 0.65
C THR A 34 -6.60 -7.12 0.28
N PRO A 35 -5.70 -7.57 1.16
CA PRO A 35 -4.30 -7.81 0.78
C PRO A 35 -4.10 -8.72 -0.44
N LEU A 36 -5.07 -9.59 -0.76
CA LEU A 36 -4.97 -10.51 -1.89
C LEU A 36 -4.91 -9.81 -3.26
N TYR A 37 -5.45 -8.59 -3.41
CA TYR A 37 -5.34 -7.87 -4.69
C TYR A 37 -3.96 -7.20 -4.88
N TYR A 38 -3.09 -7.16 -3.86
CA TYR A 38 -1.81 -6.42 -3.96
C TYR A 38 -0.84 -7.04 -4.95
N ARG A 39 -0.73 -8.38 -5.00
CA ARG A 39 0.11 -9.06 -6.00
C ARG A 39 -0.35 -8.75 -7.43
N PRO A 40 -1.60 -9.05 -7.83
CA PRO A 40 -2.04 -8.76 -9.20
C PRO A 40 -1.98 -7.26 -9.51
N PHE A 41 -2.17 -6.40 -8.50
CA PHE A 41 -1.96 -4.95 -8.66
C PHE A 41 -0.50 -4.60 -8.93
N LEU A 42 0.47 -5.16 -8.21
CA LEU A 42 1.89 -4.93 -8.48
C LEU A 42 2.27 -5.45 -9.86
N GLU A 43 1.84 -6.66 -10.23
CA GLU A 43 2.13 -7.25 -11.54
C GLU A 43 1.56 -6.41 -12.71
N ARG A 44 0.36 -5.85 -12.54
CA ARG A 44 -0.34 -5.10 -13.60
C ARG A 44 -0.07 -3.60 -13.58
N LYS A 45 0.18 -3.03 -12.41
CA LYS A 45 0.16 -1.58 -12.12
C LYS A 45 1.41 -1.06 -11.40
N ALA A 46 2.52 -1.81 -11.37
CA ALA A 46 3.74 -1.38 -10.66
C ALA A 46 4.19 0.06 -10.96
N ALA A 47 4.04 0.56 -12.20
CA ALA A 47 4.38 1.95 -12.54
C ALA A 47 3.60 2.99 -11.69
N ARG A 48 2.38 2.68 -11.25
CA ARG A 48 1.59 3.52 -10.35
C ARG A 48 2.12 3.46 -8.92
N CYS A 49 2.56 2.29 -8.47
CA CYS A 49 3.27 2.12 -7.21
C CYS A 49 4.58 2.90 -7.20
N VAL A 50 5.34 2.85 -8.30
CA VAL A 50 6.55 3.66 -8.52
C VAL A 50 6.22 5.15 -8.38
N ALA A 51 5.15 5.63 -9.00
CA ALA A 51 4.75 7.04 -8.88
C ALA A 51 4.44 7.44 -7.43
N ALA A 52 3.81 6.57 -6.65
CA ALA A 52 3.50 6.81 -5.24
C ALA A 52 4.76 6.90 -4.38
N VAL A 53 5.64 5.90 -4.43
CA VAL A 53 6.90 5.92 -3.64
C VAL A 53 7.84 7.03 -4.10
N THR A 54 7.83 7.38 -5.40
CA THR A 54 8.60 8.51 -5.94
C THR A 54 8.09 9.85 -5.42
N ALA A 55 6.78 10.01 -5.28
CA ALA A 55 6.20 11.22 -4.69
C ALA A 55 6.64 11.39 -3.23
N VAL A 56 6.76 10.28 -2.49
CA VAL A 56 7.35 10.29 -1.15
C VAL A 56 8.82 10.68 -1.25
N ALA A 57 9.65 9.95 -2.00
CA ALA A 57 11.10 10.22 -2.13
C ALA A 57 11.42 11.70 -2.46
N ARG A 58 10.62 12.33 -3.32
CA ARG A 58 10.84 13.71 -3.80
C ARG A 58 10.10 14.80 -3.03
N ALA A 59 9.36 14.47 -1.97
CA ALA A 59 8.69 15.51 -1.19
C ALA A 59 9.71 16.48 -0.56
N ALA A 60 9.29 17.70 -0.24
CA ALA A 60 10.14 18.64 0.49
C ALA A 60 10.55 18.07 1.86
N PRO A 61 11.65 18.56 2.48
CA PRO A 61 12.04 18.15 3.83
C PRO A 61 10.90 18.28 4.84
N GLY A 62 10.78 17.30 5.74
CA GLY A 62 9.72 17.22 6.76
C GLY A 62 8.90 15.94 6.69
N GLY A 63 7.83 15.89 7.47
CA GLY A 63 6.93 14.73 7.52
C GLY A 63 6.07 14.58 6.26
N VAL A 64 5.81 13.34 5.87
CA VAL A 64 4.88 12.99 4.79
C VAL A 64 3.69 12.23 5.36
N VAL A 65 2.48 12.63 4.98
CA VAL A 65 1.26 11.88 5.27
C VAL A 65 0.78 11.23 3.97
N VAL A 66 0.71 9.90 3.96
CA VAL A 66 0.07 9.12 2.91
C VAL A 66 -1.34 8.76 3.38
N HIS A 67 -2.36 9.06 2.58
CA HIS A 67 -3.74 8.72 2.92
C HIS A 67 -4.55 8.36 1.67
N CYS A 68 -5.64 7.61 1.89
CA CYS A 68 -6.67 7.35 0.91
C CYS A 68 -8.04 7.77 1.48
N GLY A 69 -9.13 7.09 1.12
CA GLY A 69 -10.46 7.35 1.68
C GLY A 69 -10.60 6.95 3.15
N ILE A 70 -10.30 5.68 3.47
CA ILE A 70 -10.46 5.11 4.82
C ILE A 70 -9.13 4.73 5.48
N GLY A 71 -8.01 4.84 4.76
CA GLY A 71 -6.67 4.65 5.31
C GLY A 71 -6.15 3.21 5.40
N ARG A 72 -6.80 2.21 4.79
CA ARG A 72 -6.31 0.81 4.82
C ARG A 72 -5.73 0.31 3.51
N ASP A 73 -6.49 0.29 2.40
CA ASP A 73 -6.08 -0.52 1.25
C ASP A 73 -4.96 0.16 0.43
N ARG A 74 -5.26 1.27 -0.24
CA ARG A 74 -4.24 2.05 -0.97
C ARG A 74 -3.15 2.62 -0.07
N THR A 75 -3.54 3.08 1.13
CA THR A 75 -2.56 3.57 2.12
C THR A 75 -1.67 2.42 2.55
N GLY A 76 -2.23 1.28 2.91
CA GLY A 76 -1.49 0.11 3.38
C GLY A 76 -0.60 -0.50 2.29
N LEU A 77 -1.04 -0.52 1.02
CA LEU A 77 -0.17 -0.89 -0.10
C LEU A 77 1.04 0.06 -0.15
N VAL A 78 0.84 1.37 -0.15
CA VAL A 78 1.96 2.32 -0.19
C VAL A 78 2.85 2.20 1.05
N SER A 79 2.28 2.10 2.26
CA SER A 79 3.05 1.90 3.50
C SER A 79 3.89 0.62 3.45
N LEU A 80 3.31 -0.50 3.02
CA LEU A 80 4.00 -1.78 2.83
C LEU A 80 5.20 -1.62 1.89
N LEU A 81 5.01 -0.95 0.74
CA LEU A 81 6.09 -0.72 -0.22
C LEU A 81 7.20 0.15 0.38
N LEU A 82 6.85 1.22 1.10
CA LEU A 82 7.83 2.09 1.76
C LEU A 82 8.66 1.33 2.79
N LEU A 83 8.01 0.53 3.63
CA LEU A 83 8.67 -0.28 4.66
C LEU A 83 9.56 -1.37 4.03
N ALA A 84 9.07 -2.05 2.99
CA ALA A 84 9.87 -3.03 2.25
C ALA A 84 11.12 -2.41 1.61
N LEU A 85 10.99 -1.24 0.96
CA LEU A 85 12.13 -0.52 0.38
C LEU A 85 13.13 -0.01 1.45
N ALA A 86 12.65 0.26 2.65
CA ALA A 86 13.48 0.60 3.82
C ALA A 86 14.17 -0.63 4.45
N GLY A 87 13.90 -1.84 3.97
CA GLY A 87 14.50 -3.08 4.48
C GLY A 87 13.85 -3.61 5.76
N VAL A 88 12.63 -3.18 6.07
CA VAL A 88 11.86 -3.68 7.22
C VAL A 88 11.42 -5.12 6.95
N GLY A 89 11.57 -5.99 7.96
CA GLY A 89 11.17 -7.39 7.85
C GLY A 89 9.65 -7.60 7.79
N ALA A 90 9.21 -8.71 7.19
CA ALA A 90 7.80 -8.99 6.93
C ALA A 90 6.92 -8.95 8.19
N GLU A 91 7.40 -9.49 9.32
CA GLU A 91 6.66 -9.48 10.59
C GLU A 91 6.27 -8.06 11.04
N ALA A 92 7.21 -7.12 10.94
CA ALA A 92 6.97 -5.72 11.33
C ALA A 92 6.04 -5.01 10.33
N ILE A 93 6.13 -5.33 9.04
CA ILE A 93 5.21 -4.80 8.02
C ILE A 93 3.78 -5.29 8.25
N ILE A 94 3.64 -6.58 8.55
CA ILE A 94 2.33 -7.18 8.88
C ILE A 94 1.77 -6.52 10.14
N ALA A 95 2.59 -6.37 11.19
CA ALA A 95 2.18 -5.70 12.42
C ALA A 95 1.75 -4.23 12.20
N ASP A 96 2.41 -3.48 11.32
CA ASP A 96 1.98 -2.13 10.96
C ASP A 96 0.60 -2.14 10.27
N TYR A 97 0.41 -3.05 9.32
CA TYR A 97 -0.85 -3.14 8.58
C TYR A 97 -2.04 -3.46 9.49
N THR A 98 -1.89 -4.44 10.40
CA THR A 98 -2.98 -4.93 11.27
C THR A 98 -3.48 -3.88 12.27
N VAL A 99 -2.71 -2.82 12.56
CA VAL A 99 -3.19 -1.66 13.34
C VAL A 99 -4.44 -1.02 12.72
N SER A 100 -4.62 -1.13 11.41
CA SER A 100 -5.78 -0.59 10.70
C SER A 100 -7.06 -1.37 10.99
N GLU A 101 -6.98 -2.66 11.32
CA GLU A 101 -8.15 -3.53 11.55
C GLU A 101 -8.99 -3.02 12.73
N GLU A 102 -8.34 -2.78 13.89
CA GLU A 102 -9.03 -2.29 15.09
C GLU A 102 -9.65 -0.91 14.86
N ARG A 103 -8.94 -0.04 14.11
CA ARG A 103 -9.41 1.33 13.80
C ARG A 103 -10.62 1.30 12.87
N LEU A 104 -10.61 0.43 11.86
CA LEU A 104 -11.71 0.33 10.92
C LEU A 104 -12.93 -0.39 11.51
N ARG A 105 -12.73 -1.41 12.33
CA ARG A 105 -13.83 -2.04 13.08
C ARG A 105 -14.60 -1.00 13.90
N ARG A 106 -13.89 -0.09 14.57
CA ARG A 106 -14.50 1.06 15.27
C ARG A 106 -15.18 2.05 14.32
N TYR A 107 -14.54 2.38 13.20
CA TYR A 107 -15.06 3.33 12.22
C TYR A 107 -16.38 2.85 11.57
N PHE A 108 -16.49 1.55 11.30
CA PHE A 108 -17.68 0.95 10.68
C PHE A 108 -18.72 0.46 11.70
N GLU A 109 -18.49 0.66 13.01
CA GLU A 109 -19.36 0.14 14.08
C GLU A 109 -19.65 -1.38 13.92
N ALA A 110 -18.63 -2.13 13.48
CA ALA A 110 -18.77 -3.56 13.19
C ALA A 110 -18.27 -4.41 14.37
N ASP A 111 -18.88 -5.59 14.53
CA ASP A 111 -18.42 -6.58 15.51
C ASP A 111 -17.05 -7.16 15.15
N ASP A 112 -16.75 -7.27 13.85
CA ASP A 112 -15.50 -7.80 13.29
C ASP A 112 -15.04 -6.96 12.07
N ASP A 113 -13.78 -7.10 11.64
CA ASP A 113 -13.30 -6.46 10.41
C ASP A 113 -13.93 -7.14 9.18
N PRO A 114 -14.70 -6.41 8.34
CA PRO A 114 -15.29 -6.98 7.13
C PRO A 114 -14.28 -7.63 6.17
N VAL A 115 -13.02 -7.18 6.15
CA VAL A 115 -11.97 -7.82 5.33
C VAL A 115 -11.47 -9.11 5.95
N ALA A 116 -11.27 -9.15 7.27
CA ALA A 116 -10.90 -10.38 7.95
C ALA A 116 -11.97 -11.46 7.72
N ALA A 117 -13.25 -11.10 7.82
CA ALA A 117 -14.37 -12.01 7.53
C ALA A 117 -14.34 -12.53 6.08
N ARG A 118 -14.09 -11.66 5.08
CA ARG A 118 -13.98 -12.08 3.66
C ARG A 118 -12.79 -12.99 3.40
N LEU A 119 -11.64 -12.74 4.02
CA LEU A 119 -10.47 -13.61 3.90
C LEU A 119 -10.67 -14.96 4.58
N ALA A 120 -11.37 -14.99 5.72
CA ALA A 120 -11.69 -16.24 6.42
C ALA A 120 -12.54 -17.18 5.55
N LEU A 121 -13.46 -16.65 4.73
CA LEU A 121 -14.22 -17.44 3.75
C LEU A 121 -13.33 -18.10 2.67
N ARG A 122 -12.11 -17.58 2.48
CA ARG A 122 -11.08 -18.12 1.57
C ARG A 122 -10.05 -19.00 2.29
N GLY A 123 -10.21 -19.22 3.60
CA GLY A 123 -9.28 -20.01 4.38
C GLY A 123 -7.94 -19.31 4.63
N THR A 124 -7.91 -17.98 4.67
CA THR A 124 -6.71 -17.20 4.97
C THR A 124 -7.01 -16.02 5.91
N THR A 125 -5.98 -15.36 6.39
CA THR A 125 -6.03 -14.16 7.23
C THR A 125 -5.29 -13.01 6.57
N ILE A 126 -5.45 -11.79 7.09
CA ILE A 126 -4.67 -10.62 6.65
C ILE A 126 -3.16 -10.89 6.76
N ALA A 127 -2.74 -11.45 7.89
CA ALA A 127 -1.33 -11.76 8.16
C ALA A 127 -0.78 -12.80 7.19
N GLU A 128 -1.52 -13.89 6.93
CA GLU A 128 -1.09 -14.93 5.98
C GLU A 128 -1.02 -14.39 4.54
N ALA A 129 -2.02 -13.64 4.09
CA ALA A 129 -2.04 -13.07 2.75
C ALA A 129 -0.87 -12.09 2.52
N LEU A 130 -0.54 -11.26 3.52
CA LEU A 130 0.60 -10.35 3.46
C LEU A 130 1.94 -11.10 3.55
N ASN A 131 2.03 -12.13 4.38
CA ASN A 131 3.23 -12.95 4.50
C ASN A 131 3.53 -13.69 3.18
N GLU A 132 2.51 -14.24 2.52
CA GLU A 132 2.65 -14.87 1.21
C GLU A 132 3.10 -13.86 0.14
N LEU A 133 2.46 -12.69 0.09
CA LEU A 133 2.88 -11.61 -0.80
C LEU A 133 4.36 -11.24 -0.62
N LEU A 134 4.79 -11.01 0.63
CA LEU A 134 6.15 -10.60 0.96
C LEU A 134 7.19 -11.72 0.79
N GLY A 135 6.75 -12.98 0.84
CA GLY A 135 7.58 -14.15 0.54
C GLY A 135 7.85 -14.36 -0.95
N ASP A 136 6.88 -14.00 -1.80
CA ASP A 136 6.93 -14.29 -3.23
C ASP A 136 7.30 -13.07 -4.10
N VAL A 137 7.09 -11.85 -3.62
CA VAL A 137 7.37 -10.62 -4.38
C VAL A 137 8.60 -9.92 -3.81
N ASP A 138 9.67 -9.91 -4.59
CA ASP A 138 10.76 -8.95 -4.38
C ASP A 138 10.28 -7.55 -4.77
N VAL A 139 9.82 -6.79 -3.78
CA VAL A 139 9.27 -5.44 -3.95
C VAL A 139 10.28 -4.49 -4.60
N GLU A 140 11.55 -4.54 -4.17
CA GLU A 140 12.58 -3.65 -4.71
C GLU A 140 12.83 -3.98 -6.19
N ALA A 141 13.06 -5.25 -6.51
CA ALA A 141 13.28 -5.68 -7.89
C ALA A 141 12.07 -5.37 -8.78
N CYS A 142 10.85 -5.60 -8.28
CA CYS A 142 9.60 -5.30 -8.99
C CYS A 142 9.50 -3.80 -9.33
N LEU A 143 9.74 -2.92 -8.34
CA LEU A 143 9.62 -1.47 -8.56
C LEU A 143 10.76 -0.92 -9.42
N LEU A 144 11.99 -1.43 -9.29
CA LEU A 144 13.10 -1.07 -10.18
C LEU A 144 12.80 -1.47 -11.63
N ALA A 145 12.31 -2.68 -11.86
CA ALA A 145 11.89 -3.14 -13.18
C ALA A 145 10.74 -2.29 -13.76
N ALA A 146 9.87 -1.78 -12.90
CA ALA A 146 8.78 -0.88 -13.28
C ALA A 146 9.18 0.59 -13.44
N GLY A 147 10.46 0.94 -13.27
CA GLY A 147 11.00 2.27 -13.53
C GLY A 147 11.26 3.13 -12.29
N LEU A 148 11.28 2.56 -11.08
CA LEU A 148 11.82 3.26 -9.91
C LEU A 148 13.28 3.59 -10.17
N ARG A 149 13.64 4.87 -10.09
CA ARG A 149 15.01 5.30 -10.32
C ARG A 149 15.86 4.97 -9.08
N PRO A 150 17.10 4.46 -9.24
CA PRO A 150 17.97 4.19 -8.10
C PRO A 150 18.18 5.40 -7.18
N GLY A 151 18.26 6.62 -7.74
CA GLY A 151 18.36 7.85 -6.95
C GLY A 151 17.10 8.17 -6.13
N ASP A 152 15.91 7.82 -6.62
CA ASP A 152 14.68 7.98 -5.83
C ASP A 152 14.63 6.94 -4.69
N LEU A 153 15.13 5.72 -4.93
CA LEU A 153 15.28 4.68 -3.89
C LEU A 153 16.27 5.11 -2.80
N THR A 154 17.43 5.66 -3.17
CA THR A 154 18.40 6.20 -2.21
C THR A 154 17.78 7.31 -1.36
N ALA A 155 17.13 8.30 -1.99
CA ALA A 155 16.48 9.41 -1.28
C ALA A 155 15.36 8.93 -0.33
N LEU A 156 14.66 7.86 -0.71
CA LEU A 156 13.62 7.24 0.11
C LEU A 156 14.22 6.59 1.37
N ARG A 157 15.31 5.83 1.22
CA ARG A 157 16.02 5.21 2.36
C ARG A 157 16.61 6.26 3.29
N GLU A 158 17.27 7.27 2.73
CA GLU A 158 17.81 8.39 3.50
C GLU A 158 16.71 9.03 4.34
N ARG A 159 15.53 9.29 3.77
CA ARG A 159 14.40 9.87 4.50
C ARG A 159 13.86 8.97 5.61
N LEU A 160 13.69 7.68 5.35
CA LEU A 160 12.98 6.79 6.27
C LEU A 160 13.86 6.25 7.40
N LEU A 161 15.18 6.27 7.22
CA LEU A 161 16.14 5.66 8.14
C LEU A 161 16.98 6.68 8.92
N THR A 162 16.89 7.98 8.63
CA THR A 162 17.50 9.01 9.48
C THR A 162 16.66 9.29 10.72
N ASP A 163 17.35 9.40 11.86
CA ASP A 163 16.85 9.84 13.17
C ASP A 163 16.38 11.32 13.19
#